data_AF-A0A963K4M1-F1
#
_entry.id   AF-A0A963K4M1-F1
#
_cell.length_a   1.000
_cell.length_b   1.000
_cell.length_c   1.000
_cell.angle_alpha   90.00
_cell.angle_beta   90.00
_cell.angle_gamma   90.00
#
_symmetry.space_group_name_H-M   'P 1'
#
loop_
_entity.id
_entity.type
_entity.pdbx_description
1 polymer ?
#
loop_
_entity_poly.entity_id
_entity_poly.type
_entity_poly.pdbx_seq_one_letter_code
_entity_poly.pdbx_strand_id
1 'polypeptide(L)'
;MNEPMARHELGATLGESPVWCERTGRLWFVDIRAPAVLALDPATGELQRFPMPGLAGMVALAMGGLVVGVGCSIHPFDPATGRLADPLAVLDADRPGNRINDTKAGPDGALWCGTMQDGGGASTGRLHHVEPTGFARELLDGIRCPNAIAFSPDGRTLYFTDTR
;
A
#
# COMPACT_ATOMS: atom_id res chain seq x y z
N MET A 1 -19.27 6.51 -26.06
CA MET A 1 -18.81 6.82 -24.68
C MET A 1 -19.39 5.73 -23.81
N ASN A 2 -18.54 4.90 -23.17
CA ASN A 2 -19.03 3.97 -22.17
C ASN A 2 -19.36 4.80 -20.93
N GLU A 3 -20.65 4.91 -20.61
CA GLU A 3 -21.05 5.41 -19.30
C GLU A 3 -20.44 4.52 -18.21
N PRO A 4 -20.04 5.09 -17.07
CA PRO A 4 -19.54 4.30 -15.95
C PRO A 4 -20.60 3.28 -15.51
N MET A 5 -20.23 1.99 -15.47
CA MET A 5 -21.14 0.89 -15.13
C MET A 5 -21.70 0.98 -13.69
N ALA A 6 -21.01 1.67 -12.79
CA ALA A 6 -21.47 1.99 -11.43
C ALA A 6 -20.64 3.13 -10.84
N ARG A 7 -21.24 3.93 -9.95
CA ARG A 7 -20.56 4.93 -9.12
C ARG A 7 -20.90 4.65 -7.66
N HIS A 8 -19.88 4.51 -6.82
CA HIS A 8 -20.02 4.24 -5.38
C HIS A 8 -19.39 5.39 -4.58
N GLU A 9 -20.09 5.89 -3.55
CA GLU A 9 -19.54 6.86 -2.60
C GLU A 9 -18.96 6.11 -1.40
N LEU A 10 -17.63 6.16 -1.24
CA LEU A 10 -16.91 5.26 -0.32
C LEU A 10 -16.60 5.88 1.05
N GLY A 11 -16.74 7.20 1.20
CA GLY A 11 -16.58 7.89 2.49
C GLY A 11 -15.17 7.83 3.11
N ALA A 12 -14.12 7.56 2.32
CA ALA A 12 -12.74 7.56 2.79
C ALA A 12 -12.22 9.00 2.97
N THR A 13 -11.50 9.23 4.08
CA THR A 13 -10.88 10.54 4.37
C THR A 13 -9.66 10.77 3.48
N LEU A 14 -8.80 9.77 3.35
CA LEU A 14 -7.69 9.74 2.39
C LEU A 14 -7.58 8.33 1.82
N GLY A 15 -8.40 8.05 0.80
CA GLY A 15 -8.43 6.77 0.09
C GLY A 15 -7.22 6.60 -0.82
N GLU A 16 -6.43 5.55 -0.61
CA GLU A 16 -5.17 5.32 -1.33
C GLU A 16 -4.91 3.82 -1.60
N SER A 17 -3.88 3.54 -2.40
CA SER A 17 -3.37 2.19 -2.68
C SER A 17 -4.46 1.20 -3.18
N PRO A 18 -5.23 1.54 -4.24
CA PRO A 18 -6.23 0.62 -4.76
C PRO A 18 -5.59 -0.61 -5.43
N VAL A 19 -6.05 -1.80 -5.05
CA VAL A 19 -5.65 -3.07 -5.66
C VAL A 19 -6.86 -3.96 -5.91
N TRP A 20 -6.99 -4.44 -7.14
CA TRP A 20 -8.03 -5.38 -7.53
C TRP A 20 -7.59 -6.82 -7.25
N CYS A 21 -8.42 -7.57 -6.52
CA CYS A 21 -8.21 -8.99 -6.27
C CYS A 21 -9.17 -9.84 -7.11
N GLU A 22 -8.69 -10.35 -8.25
CA GLU A 22 -9.46 -11.20 -9.17
C GLU A 22 -10.09 -12.41 -8.46
N ARG A 23 -9.36 -13.03 -7.53
CA ARG A 23 -9.82 -14.22 -6.81
C ARG A 23 -11.08 -13.97 -5.97
N THR A 24 -11.22 -12.76 -5.41
CA THR A 24 -12.36 -12.41 -4.56
C THR A 24 -13.35 -11.48 -5.26
N GLY A 25 -13.03 -10.97 -6.44
CA GLY A 25 -13.82 -9.93 -7.12
C GLY A 25 -13.98 -8.66 -6.30
N ARG A 26 -12.99 -8.30 -5.48
CA ARG A 26 -13.05 -7.14 -4.58
C ARG A 26 -11.93 -6.14 -4.88
N LEU A 27 -12.28 -4.86 -4.79
CA LEU A 27 -11.33 -3.76 -4.78
C LEU A 27 -10.92 -3.48 -3.33
N TRP A 28 -9.63 -3.65 -3.04
CA TRP A 28 -9.03 -3.34 -1.76
C TRP A 28 -8.34 -1.98 -1.83
N PHE A 29 -8.40 -1.21 -0.75
CA PHE A 29 -7.71 0.07 -0.63
C PHE A 29 -7.58 0.42 0.86
N VAL A 30 -6.86 1.49 1.17
CA VAL A 30 -6.74 1.99 2.55
C VAL A 30 -7.39 3.36 2.71
N ASP A 31 -7.81 3.68 3.92
CA ASP A 31 -8.03 5.06 4.36
C ASP A 31 -6.91 5.40 5.34
N ILE A 32 -5.97 6.25 4.92
CA ILE A 32 -4.79 6.59 5.72
C ILE A 32 -5.18 7.41 6.94
N ARG A 33 -6.13 8.35 6.79
CA ARG A 33 -6.45 9.38 7.80
C ARG A 33 -7.61 9.02 8.72
N ALA A 34 -8.46 8.08 8.32
CA ALA A 34 -9.30 7.33 9.25
C ALA A 34 -8.91 5.84 9.18
N PRO A 35 -7.79 5.47 9.84
CA PRO A 35 -7.02 4.27 9.57
C PRO A 35 -7.83 3.00 9.41
N ALA A 36 -7.93 2.52 8.17
CA ALA A 36 -8.61 1.27 7.86
C ALA A 36 -8.10 0.66 6.56
N VAL A 37 -8.22 -0.66 6.45
CA VAL A 37 -8.29 -1.35 5.17
C VAL A 37 -9.75 -1.44 4.77
N LEU A 38 -10.04 -1.22 3.50
CA LEU A 38 -11.39 -1.27 2.95
C LEU A 38 -11.45 -2.29 1.81
N ALA A 39 -12.60 -2.97 1.69
CA ALA A 39 -12.88 -3.91 0.62
C ALA A 39 -14.26 -3.62 0.02
N LEU A 40 -14.29 -3.19 -1.23
CA LEU A 40 -15.50 -2.94 -1.99
C LEU A 40 -15.82 -4.15 -2.87
N ASP A 41 -17.02 -4.68 -2.75
CA ASP A 41 -17.64 -5.50 -3.79
C ASP A 41 -18.33 -4.56 -4.80
N PRO A 42 -17.80 -4.41 -6.02
CA PRO A 42 -18.37 -3.48 -7.00
C PRO A 42 -19.73 -3.93 -7.55
N ALA A 43 -20.08 -5.23 -7.45
CA ALA A 43 -21.33 -5.76 -7.96
C ALA A 43 -22.51 -5.45 -7.03
N THR A 44 -22.27 -5.44 -5.72
CA THR A 44 -23.30 -5.18 -4.69
C THR A 44 -23.21 -3.77 -4.10
N GLY A 45 -22.04 -3.13 -4.20
CA GLY A 45 -21.74 -1.89 -3.46
C GLY A 45 -21.42 -2.12 -1.98
N GLU A 46 -21.33 -3.38 -1.53
CA GLU A 46 -20.95 -3.69 -0.15
C GLU A 46 -19.53 -3.19 0.11
N LEU A 47 -19.40 -2.30 1.11
CA LEU A 47 -18.12 -1.81 1.58
C LEU A 47 -17.82 -2.33 2.98
N GLN A 48 -16.80 -3.17 3.07
CA GLN A 48 -16.27 -3.67 4.34
C GLN A 48 -15.13 -2.78 4.81
N ARG A 49 -15.05 -2.55 6.12
CA ARG A 49 -14.03 -1.70 6.74
C ARG A 49 -13.39 -2.42 7.92
N PHE A 50 -12.06 -2.50 7.89
CA PHE A 50 -11.23 -3.14 8.90
C PHE A 50 -10.38 -2.07 9.59
N PRO A 51 -10.72 -1.64 10.82
CA PRO A 51 -9.97 -0.60 11.53
C PRO A 51 -8.53 -1.04 11.80
N MET A 52 -7.57 -0.16 11.52
CA MET A 52 -6.13 -0.44 11.67
C MET A 52 -5.56 0.27 12.91
N PRO A 53 -4.54 -0.32 13.58
CA PRO A 53 -3.99 0.22 14.82
C PRO A 53 -3.14 1.49 14.63
N GLY A 54 -2.84 1.87 13.39
CA GLY A 54 -2.08 3.06 13.03
C GLY A 54 -2.28 3.38 11.55
N LEU A 55 -1.60 4.42 11.05
CA LEU A 55 -1.74 4.88 9.66
C LEU A 55 -1.50 3.74 8.67
N ALA A 56 -2.57 3.29 8.01
CA ALA A 56 -2.54 2.25 6.99
C ALA A 56 -2.14 2.89 5.66
N GLY A 57 -0.85 2.88 5.34
CA GLY A 57 -0.29 3.58 4.17
C GLY A 57 -0.49 2.83 2.87
N MET A 58 -0.63 1.50 2.91
CA MET A 58 -0.82 0.69 1.70
C MET A 58 -1.52 -0.64 1.98
N VAL A 59 -2.11 -1.19 0.93
CA VAL A 59 -2.54 -2.59 0.84
C VAL A 59 -2.07 -3.16 -0.51
N ALA A 60 -1.53 -4.36 -0.51
CA ALA A 60 -1.05 -5.00 -1.73
C ALA A 60 -1.34 -6.51 -1.74
N LEU A 61 -1.42 -7.07 -2.95
CA LEU A 61 -1.45 -8.52 -3.16
C LEU A 61 0.00 -9.01 -3.30
N ALA A 62 0.48 -9.74 -2.30
CA ALA A 62 1.74 -10.46 -2.33
C ALA A 62 1.51 -11.96 -2.63
N MET A 63 2.58 -12.73 -2.84
CA MET A 63 2.48 -14.17 -3.09
C MET A 63 1.68 -14.94 -2.02
N GLY A 64 1.78 -14.51 -0.75
CA GLY A 64 1.09 -15.13 0.39
C GLY A 64 -0.34 -14.65 0.63
N GLY A 65 -0.84 -13.68 -0.16
CA GLY A 65 -2.13 -13.03 0.06
C GLY A 65 -2.01 -11.52 0.26
N LEU A 66 -2.95 -10.94 1.01
CA LEU A 66 -2.95 -9.51 1.29
C LEU A 66 -1.88 -9.16 2.32
N VAL A 67 -1.19 -8.05 2.06
CA VAL A 67 -0.32 -7.39 3.03
C VAL A 67 -0.75 -5.95 3.21
N VAL A 68 -0.51 -5.41 4.40
CA VAL A 68 -0.89 -4.04 4.79
C VAL A 68 0.31 -3.36 5.43
N GLY A 69 0.59 -2.13 4.98
CA GLY A 69 1.58 -1.27 5.61
C GLY A 69 0.95 -0.43 6.71
N VAL A 70 1.38 -0.60 7.97
CA VAL A 70 0.97 0.23 9.11
C VAL A 70 2.19 0.97 9.65
N GLY A 71 2.17 2.31 9.55
CA GLY A 71 3.40 3.10 9.75
C GLY A 71 4.47 2.67 8.73
N CYS A 72 5.61 2.18 9.20
CA CYS A 72 6.66 1.60 8.34
C CYS A 72 6.73 0.06 8.39
N SER A 73 5.78 -0.60 9.06
CA SER A 73 5.77 -2.06 9.18
C SER A 73 4.86 -2.68 8.13
N ILE A 74 5.30 -3.77 7.50
CA ILE A 74 4.54 -4.53 6.50
C ILE A 74 4.05 -5.82 7.16
N HIS A 75 2.74 -6.00 7.21
CA HIS A 75 2.09 -7.11 7.88
C HIS A 75 1.30 -7.99 6.91
N PRO A 76 1.33 -9.32 7.06
CA PRO A 76 0.31 -10.19 6.46
C PRO A 76 -1.06 -9.83 7.06
N PHE A 77 -2.08 -9.76 6.21
CA PHE A 77 -3.45 -9.43 6.61
C PHE A 77 -4.40 -10.57 6.27
N ASP A 78 -5.14 -11.03 7.28
CA ASP A 78 -6.19 -12.03 7.11
C ASP A 78 -7.55 -11.34 6.92
N PRO A 79 -8.12 -11.35 5.70
CA PRO A 79 -9.40 -10.71 5.43
C PRO A 79 -10.59 -11.42 6.09
N ALA A 80 -10.46 -12.69 6.50
CA ALA A 80 -11.55 -13.40 7.18
C ALA A 80 -11.71 -12.95 8.64
N THR A 81 -10.60 -12.56 9.29
CA THR A 81 -10.61 -12.13 10.69
C THR A 81 -10.36 -10.64 10.89
N GLY A 82 -9.89 -9.94 9.85
CA GLY A 82 -9.49 -8.53 9.91
C GLY A 82 -8.21 -8.31 10.72
N ARG A 83 -7.39 -9.35 10.93
CA ARG A 83 -6.21 -9.29 11.81
C ARG A 83 -4.92 -9.18 11.01
N LEU A 84 -3.95 -8.47 11.61
CA LEU A 84 -2.57 -8.42 11.17
C LEU A 84 -1.77 -9.49 11.91
N ALA A 85 -0.92 -10.22 11.18
CA ALA A 85 0.11 -11.06 11.78
C ALA A 85 1.36 -10.24 12.13
N ASP A 86 2.38 -10.89 12.70
CA ASP A 86 3.69 -10.27 12.94
C ASP A 86 4.27 -9.69 11.63
N PRO A 87 5.00 -8.56 11.71
CA PRO A 87 5.48 -7.89 10.51
C PRO A 87 6.52 -8.75 9.77
N LEU A 88 6.38 -8.80 8.44
CA LEU A 88 7.39 -9.39 7.55
C LEU A 88 8.63 -8.51 7.48
N ALA A 89 8.43 -7.19 7.50
CA ALA A 89 9.50 -6.21 7.41
C ALA A 89 9.13 -4.94 8.19
N VAL A 90 10.14 -4.26 8.72
CA VAL A 90 10.03 -2.92 9.29
C VAL A 90 11.01 -2.03 8.54
N LEU A 91 10.46 -1.06 7.80
CA LEU A 91 11.24 -0.09 7.05
C LEU A 91 11.58 1.11 7.95
N ASP A 92 12.63 1.86 7.62
CA ASP A 92 12.91 3.16 8.25
C ASP A 92 12.86 3.17 9.79
N ALA A 93 13.32 2.08 10.43
CA ALA A 93 13.34 1.96 11.88
C ALA A 93 14.16 3.08 12.56
N ASP A 94 15.11 3.67 11.81
CA ASP A 94 15.94 4.81 12.20
C ASP A 94 15.27 6.19 11.98
N ARG A 95 14.07 6.25 11.39
CA ARG A 95 13.37 7.50 11.04
C ARG A 95 11.97 7.55 11.67
N PRO A 96 11.88 7.76 13.00
CA PRO A 96 10.59 7.91 13.66
C PRO A 96 9.83 9.09 13.06
N GLY A 97 8.56 8.86 12.72
CA GLY A 97 7.71 9.84 12.02
C GLY A 97 7.58 9.60 10.52
N ASN A 98 8.36 8.70 9.94
CA ASN A 98 8.08 8.19 8.61
C ASN A 98 6.92 7.19 8.61
N ARG A 99 6.30 7.03 7.43
CA ARG A 99 5.34 5.97 7.10
C ARG A 99 5.54 5.52 5.65
N ILE A 100 5.05 4.33 5.34
CA ILE A 100 4.85 3.89 3.95
C ILE A 100 3.78 4.78 3.29
N ASN A 101 3.98 5.12 2.02
CA ASN A 101 3.07 5.93 1.22
C ASN A 101 2.53 5.21 -0.01
N ASP A 102 3.40 4.84 -0.94
CA ASP A 102 3.00 4.10 -2.14
C ASP A 102 3.75 2.77 -2.20
N THR A 103 3.11 1.75 -2.76
CA THR A 103 3.69 0.42 -2.89
C THR A 103 3.19 -0.29 -4.13
N LYS A 104 4.09 -0.99 -4.81
CA LYS A 104 3.75 -1.87 -5.93
C LYS A 104 4.42 -3.23 -5.79
N ALA A 105 3.67 -4.30 -6.03
CA ALA A 105 4.26 -5.62 -6.25
C ALA A 105 4.98 -5.64 -7.62
N GLY A 106 6.25 -6.04 -7.61
CA GLY A 106 7.06 -6.23 -8.80
C GLY A 106 6.85 -7.60 -9.46
N PRO A 107 7.33 -7.78 -10.70
CA PRO A 107 7.24 -9.06 -11.42
C PRO A 107 8.07 -10.18 -10.78
N ASP A 108 9.03 -9.83 -9.91
CA ASP A 108 9.84 -10.74 -9.09
C ASP A 108 9.13 -11.19 -7.80
N GLY A 109 7.90 -10.71 -7.56
CA GLY A 109 7.13 -11.00 -6.35
C GLY A 109 7.51 -10.13 -5.15
N ALA A 110 8.51 -9.26 -5.27
CA ALA A 110 8.90 -8.33 -4.21
C ALA A 110 7.94 -7.12 -4.15
N LEU A 111 7.92 -6.43 -3.02
CA LEU A 111 7.24 -5.15 -2.87
C LEU A 111 8.23 -4.01 -3.04
N TRP A 112 7.83 -3.01 -3.81
CA TRP A 112 8.57 -1.78 -4.00
C TRP A 112 7.85 -0.70 -3.22
N CYS A 113 8.41 -0.30 -2.09
CA CYS A 113 7.74 0.49 -1.07
C CYS A 113 8.42 1.85 -0.92
N GLY A 114 7.67 2.93 -1.15
CA GLY A 114 8.11 4.28 -0.84
C GLY A 114 7.72 4.69 0.58
N THR A 115 8.67 5.21 1.35
CA THR A 115 8.40 5.84 2.65
C THR A 115 8.50 7.36 2.57
N MET A 116 7.87 8.07 3.50
CA MET A 116 7.96 9.53 3.65
C MET A 116 7.70 9.96 5.08
N GLN A 117 8.09 11.18 5.43
CA GLN A 117 7.64 11.83 6.66
C GLN A 117 6.12 12.00 6.64
N ASP A 118 5.42 11.58 7.70
CA ASP A 118 4.00 11.88 7.81
C ASP A 118 3.75 13.38 7.96
N GLY A 119 2.72 13.88 7.28
CA GLY A 119 2.46 15.33 7.17
C GLY A 119 3.35 16.05 6.14
N GLY A 120 4.40 15.37 5.63
CA GLY A 120 5.34 15.91 4.65
C GLY A 120 6.29 16.95 5.25
N GLY A 121 7.01 17.65 4.36
CA GLY A 121 7.88 18.78 4.73
C GLY A 121 9.38 18.51 4.59
N ALA A 122 9.86 17.36 5.05
CA ALA A 122 11.24 16.93 4.89
C ALA A 122 11.39 15.79 3.87
N SER A 123 12.56 15.74 3.23
CA SER A 123 12.97 14.67 2.32
C SER A 123 13.65 13.54 3.08
N THR A 124 12.92 12.89 3.99
CA THR A 124 13.40 11.77 4.81
C THR A 124 12.89 10.42 4.33
N GLY A 125 12.19 10.36 3.21
CA GLY A 125 11.70 9.13 2.61
C GLY A 125 12.76 8.35 1.87
N ARG A 126 12.50 7.06 1.66
CA ARG A 126 13.32 6.12 0.91
C ARG A 126 12.47 5.28 -0.03
N LEU A 127 13.11 4.71 -1.05
CA LEU A 127 12.54 3.63 -1.85
C LEU A 127 13.18 2.31 -1.40
N HIS A 128 12.34 1.35 -1.04
CA HIS A 128 12.76 0.03 -0.58
C HIS A 128 12.31 -1.05 -1.55
N HIS A 129 13.13 -2.08 -1.71
CA HIS A 129 12.78 -3.37 -2.32
C HIS A 129 12.68 -4.41 -1.22
N VAL A 130 11.51 -5.00 -1.06
CA VAL A 130 11.19 -5.94 0.03
C VAL A 130 10.85 -7.29 -0.56
N GLU A 131 11.72 -8.26 -0.34
CA GLU A 131 11.55 -9.62 -0.82
C GLU A 131 10.40 -10.34 -0.11
N PRO A 132 9.82 -11.40 -0.70
CA PRO A 132 8.79 -12.21 -0.03
C PRO A 132 9.21 -12.82 1.30
N THR A 133 10.53 -12.94 1.54
CA THR A 133 11.15 -13.42 2.78
C THR A 133 11.09 -12.40 3.91
N GLY A 134 10.77 -11.14 3.61
CA GLY A 134 10.84 -10.02 4.55
C GLY A 134 12.17 -9.26 4.52
N PHE A 135 13.17 -9.71 3.76
CA PHE A 135 14.41 -8.96 3.59
C PHE A 135 14.12 -7.65 2.84
N ALA A 136 14.47 -6.52 3.44
CA ALA A 136 14.28 -5.20 2.87
C ALA A 136 15.62 -4.54 2.56
N ARG A 137 15.75 -4.03 1.34
CA ARG A 137 16.91 -3.27 0.87
C ARG A 137 16.50 -1.87 0.46
N GLU A 138 17.20 -0.87 0.99
CA GLU A 138 17.12 0.51 0.51
C GLU A 138 17.74 0.63 -0.89
N LEU A 139 17.05 1.34 -1.77
CA LEU A 139 17.52 1.63 -3.13
C LEU A 139 17.82 3.10 -3.35
N LEU A 140 17.00 3.98 -2.78
CA LEU A 140 17.12 5.43 -2.89
C LEU A 140 16.80 6.07 -1.53
N ASP A 141 17.42 7.21 -1.28
CA ASP A 141 17.22 8.03 -0.08
C ASP A 141 16.95 9.49 -0.49
N GLY A 142 16.48 10.32 0.46
CA GLY A 142 16.23 11.74 0.25
C GLY A 142 14.93 12.02 -0.51
N ILE A 143 13.93 11.14 -0.40
CA ILE A 143 12.64 11.27 -1.08
C ILE A 143 11.69 12.10 -0.22
N ARG A 144 10.92 13.01 -0.81
CA ARG A 144 9.92 13.82 -0.09
C ARG A 144 8.56 13.13 0.00
N CYS A 145 8.05 12.65 -1.12
CA CYS A 145 6.75 12.01 -1.22
C CYS A 145 6.74 11.01 -2.40
N PRO A 146 7.11 9.74 -2.18
CA PRO A 146 7.14 8.72 -3.23
C PRO A 146 5.72 8.39 -3.68
N ASN A 147 5.52 8.35 -4.98
CA ASN A 147 4.24 8.06 -5.61
C ASN A 147 4.40 7.43 -7.00
N ALA A 148 3.30 6.92 -7.54
CA ALA A 148 3.17 6.39 -8.90
C ALA A 148 4.19 5.27 -9.21
N ILE A 149 4.43 4.37 -8.25
CA ILE A 149 5.31 3.22 -8.44
C ILE A 149 4.65 2.25 -9.44
N ALA A 150 5.29 2.05 -10.60
CA ALA A 150 4.76 1.21 -11.66
C ALA A 150 5.87 0.50 -12.44
N PHE A 151 5.51 -0.62 -13.08
CA PHE A 151 6.41 -1.36 -13.95
C PHE A 151 5.98 -1.23 -15.42
N SER A 152 6.95 -1.24 -16.32
CA SER A 152 6.68 -1.45 -17.75
C SER A 152 5.99 -2.81 -17.97
N PRO A 153 5.22 -2.99 -19.06
CA PRO A 153 4.54 -4.27 -19.33
C PRO A 153 5.46 -5.49 -19.40
N ASP A 154 6.73 -5.30 -19.80
CA ASP A 154 7.76 -6.34 -19.81
C ASP A 154 8.46 -6.57 -18.45
N GLY A 155 8.09 -5.79 -17.44
CA GLY A 155 8.61 -5.86 -16.07
C GLY A 155 10.05 -5.35 -15.90
N ARG A 156 10.68 -4.77 -16.93
CA ARG A 156 12.11 -4.43 -16.91
C ARG A 156 12.42 -3.01 -16.49
N THR A 157 11.42 -2.12 -16.50
CA THR A 157 11.58 -0.71 -16.14
C THR A 157 10.66 -0.40 -14.97
N LEU A 158 11.23 0.13 -13.90
CA LEU A 158 10.49 0.74 -12.80
C LEU A 158 10.33 2.24 -13.08
N TYR A 159 9.11 2.72 -12.96
CA TYR A 159 8.77 4.14 -12.91
C TYR A 159 8.37 4.50 -11.48
N PHE A 160 8.83 5.65 -11.00
CA PHE A 160 8.37 6.23 -9.75
C PHE A 160 8.47 7.76 -9.84
N THR A 161 7.78 8.46 -8.95
CA THR A 161 7.84 9.92 -8.82
C THR A 161 8.11 10.32 -7.37
N ASP A 162 8.83 11.43 -7.20
CA ASP A 162 8.93 12.14 -5.93
C ASP A 162 8.15 13.45 -6.04
N THR A 163 6.96 13.49 -5.45
CA THR A 163 6.08 14.67 -5.50
C THR A 163 6.64 15.78 -4.61
N ARG A 164 6.78 16.98 -5.17
CA ARG A 164 7.37 18.14 -4.49
C ARG A 164 6.33 19.01 -3.80
#